data_AF-A0A2P5XRH2-F1
#
_entry.id   AF-A0A2P5XRH2-F1
#
_cell.length_a   1.000
_cell.length_b   1.000
_cell.length_c   1.000
_cell.angle_alpha   90.00
_cell.angle_beta   90.00
_cell.angle_gamma   90.00
#
_symmetry.space_group_name_H-M   'P 1'
#
loop_
_entity.id
_entity.type
_entity.pdbx_description
1 polymer ?
#
loop_
_entity_poly.entity_id
_entity_poly.type
_entity_poly.pdbx_seq_one_letter_code
_entity_poly.pdbx_strand_id
1 'polypeptide(L)'
;MVKAKAPRRTLDSYAVKHINKIIKAGDCVLMRPADQSKPQYVSRIERIEADARGGNVKVHVRWYYRPEESIGGRRQFHGSKELFLSDHYDVQSADTIEGKCTVHSFKSYTKLDAVGNDDFFCRFEYNSSTGAFNPDRVAYCKCEMPYNPDDLMVQCEGCSDWFHPACIEMTAEEAKRLDHFFCESCSSEGQKKLQNSHAASRHSDTKATSSLVQPVQLVHSGSQGQPVQCPFPDQYSGRWIQNGVGGDEKMVHKPSVFRRRLKPVIAVNHAL
;
A
#
# COMPACT_ATOMS: atom_id res chain seq x y z
N MET A 1 30.25 16.83 35.84
CA MET A 1 30.76 16.80 34.46
C MET A 1 29.85 15.93 33.60
N VAL A 2 29.17 16.51 32.60
CA VAL A 2 28.45 15.72 31.58
C VAL A 2 29.52 15.06 30.70
N LYS A 3 29.67 13.73 30.76
CA LYS A 3 30.58 13.00 29.87
C LYS A 3 30.23 13.36 28.41
N ALA A 4 31.21 13.84 27.66
CA ALA A 4 31.07 14.08 26.24
C ALA A 4 30.55 12.79 25.57
N LYS A 5 29.42 12.90 24.85
CA LYS A 5 28.87 11.75 24.13
C LYS A 5 29.84 11.41 23.01
N ALA A 6 30.46 10.23 23.09
CA ALA A 6 31.29 9.69 22.04
C ALA A 6 30.53 9.66 20.70
N PRO A 7 31.21 9.89 19.56
CA PRO A 7 30.57 10.05 18.27
C PRO A 7 29.82 8.77 17.87
N ARG A 8 28.57 8.93 17.43
CA ARG A 8 27.78 7.84 16.86
C ARG A 8 28.38 7.45 15.51
N ARG A 9 28.35 6.16 15.20
CA ARG A 9 28.85 5.63 13.92
C ARG A 9 27.67 5.18 13.07
N THR A 10 27.61 5.64 11.83
CA THR A 10 26.68 5.13 10.84
C THR A 10 27.20 3.78 10.33
N LEU A 11 26.29 2.82 10.16
CA LEU A 11 26.60 1.49 9.65
C LEU A 11 25.97 1.28 8.26
N ASP A 12 26.70 0.65 7.35
CA ASP A 12 26.16 0.28 6.03
C ASP A 12 25.22 -0.94 6.11
N SER A 13 25.47 -1.81 7.09
CA SER A 13 24.65 -2.99 7.36
C SER A 13 24.69 -3.39 8.83
N TYR A 14 23.69 -4.15 9.26
CA TYR A 14 23.64 -4.72 10.60
C TYR A 14 23.00 -6.11 10.59
N ALA A 15 23.58 -7.06 11.32
CA ALA A 15 23.03 -8.40 11.48
C ALA A 15 22.10 -8.43 12.71
N VAL A 16 20.80 -8.57 12.46
CA VAL A 16 19.79 -8.71 13.49
C VAL A 16 19.78 -10.17 13.96
N LYS A 17 20.36 -10.42 15.14
CA LYS A 17 20.70 -11.76 15.61
C LYS A 17 19.50 -12.69 15.77
N HIS A 18 18.41 -12.21 16.37
CA HIS A 18 17.24 -13.04 16.70
C HIS A 18 16.43 -13.48 15.47
N ILE A 19 16.56 -12.80 14.33
CA ILE A 19 15.94 -13.20 13.06
C ILE A 19 16.94 -13.80 12.07
N ASN A 20 18.24 -13.80 12.41
CA ASN A 20 19.33 -14.26 11.55
C ASN A 20 19.30 -13.62 10.14
N LYS A 21 19.07 -12.29 10.07
CA LYS A 21 19.05 -11.52 8.81
C LYS A 21 19.95 -10.31 8.91
N ILE A 22 20.49 -9.91 7.76
CA ILE A 22 21.25 -8.66 7.59
C ILE A 22 20.31 -7.61 7.00
N ILE A 23 20.29 -6.44 7.63
CA ILE A 23 19.56 -5.26 7.18
C ILE A 23 20.53 -4.19 6.68
N LYS A 24 20.06 -3.36 5.74
CA LYS A 24 20.76 -2.21 5.15
C LYS A 24 19.81 -1.02 5.00
N ALA A 25 20.37 0.17 4.78
CA ALA A 25 19.56 1.30 4.33
C ALA A 25 18.86 0.98 2.99
N GLY A 26 17.60 1.39 2.86
CA GLY A 26 16.70 1.06 1.75
C GLY A 26 15.88 -0.21 1.96
N ASP A 27 16.27 -1.12 2.87
CA ASP A 27 15.48 -2.31 3.16
C ASP A 27 14.13 -1.96 3.81
N CYS A 28 13.09 -2.73 3.49
CA CYS A 28 11.82 -2.70 4.21
C CYS A 28 11.79 -3.82 5.26
N VAL A 29 11.24 -3.51 6.43
CA VAL A 29 11.21 -4.41 7.58
C VAL A 29 9.85 -4.39 8.28
N LEU A 30 9.55 -5.52 8.91
CA LEU A 30 8.43 -5.69 9.84
C LEU A 30 8.92 -5.41 11.26
N MET A 31 8.20 -4.58 11.99
CA MET A 31 8.56 -4.15 13.34
C MET A 31 7.43 -4.49 14.31
N ARG A 32 7.83 -4.98 15.49
CA ARG A 32 6.91 -5.34 16.57
C ARG A 32 6.07 -4.13 16.99
N PRO A 33 4.74 -4.24 17.04
CA PRO A 33 3.90 -3.17 17.53
C PRO A 33 3.97 -3.08 19.06
N ALA A 34 3.67 -1.91 19.61
CA ALA A 34 3.56 -1.74 21.06
C ALA A 34 2.38 -2.54 21.65
N ASP A 35 1.32 -2.68 20.87
CA ASP A 35 0.15 -3.50 21.17
C ASP A 35 0.18 -4.74 20.27
N GLN A 36 0.34 -5.93 20.87
CA GLN A 36 0.47 -7.19 20.14
C GLN A 36 -0.83 -7.65 19.47
N SER A 37 -1.97 -7.00 19.75
CA SER A 37 -3.21 -7.26 19.01
C SER A 37 -3.21 -6.64 17.60
N LYS A 38 -2.29 -5.70 17.34
CA LYS A 38 -2.16 -5.04 16.03
C LYS A 38 -1.25 -5.84 15.10
N PRO A 39 -1.44 -5.72 13.77
CA PRO A 39 -0.49 -6.24 12.82
C PRO A 39 0.88 -5.58 12.99
N GLN A 40 1.93 -6.26 12.53
CA GLN A 40 3.28 -5.71 12.51
C GLN A 40 3.33 -4.41 11.68
N TYR A 41 4.06 -3.44 12.21
CA TYR A 41 4.31 -2.19 11.51
C TYR A 41 5.31 -2.41 10.38
N VAL A 42 5.11 -1.73 9.26
CA VAL A 42 6.00 -1.81 8.12
C VAL A 42 6.79 -0.50 8.02
N SER A 43 8.11 -0.59 7.83
CA SER A 43 8.94 0.60 7.70
C SER A 43 10.06 0.40 6.69
N ARG A 44 10.55 1.51 6.14
CA ARG A 44 11.78 1.55 5.35
C ARG A 44 12.92 2.05 6.22
N ILE A 45 14.05 1.35 6.19
CA ILE A 45 15.26 1.77 6.88
C ILE A 45 15.92 2.90 6.09
N GLU A 46 15.98 4.09 6.67
CA GLU A 46 16.67 5.23 6.07
C GLU A 46 18.16 5.22 6.45
N ARG A 47 18.48 4.87 7.71
CA ARG A 47 19.86 4.82 8.20
C ARG A 47 20.00 3.92 9.41
N ILE A 48 21.18 3.32 9.59
CA ILE A 48 21.53 2.53 10.77
C ILE A 48 22.62 3.27 11.56
N GLU A 49 22.45 3.40 12.88
CA GLU A 49 23.41 4.02 13.79
C GLU A 49 23.74 3.10 14.96
N ALA A 50 25.02 3.00 15.29
CA ALA A 50 25.47 2.36 16.52
C ALA A 50 25.96 3.41 17.53
N ASP A 51 25.73 3.13 18.81
CA ASP A 51 26.44 3.84 19.88
C ASP A 51 27.95 3.59 19.80
N ALA A 52 28.73 4.41 20.52
CA ALA A 52 30.19 4.34 20.46
C ALA A 52 30.78 3.00 20.94
N ARG A 53 30.00 2.20 21.67
CA ARG A 53 30.39 0.86 22.15
C ARG A 53 29.93 -0.26 21.21
N GLY A 54 29.17 0.06 20.17
CA GLY A 54 28.59 -0.91 19.22
C GLY A 54 27.50 -1.80 19.83
N GLY A 55 27.11 -1.57 21.09
CA GLY A 55 26.21 -2.45 21.83
C GLY A 55 24.74 -2.12 21.63
N ASN A 56 24.43 -0.85 21.34
CA ASN A 56 23.06 -0.41 21.08
C ASN A 56 22.96 0.12 19.64
N VAL A 57 22.26 -0.63 18.80
CA VAL A 57 22.02 -0.26 17.40
C VAL A 57 20.61 0.28 17.24
N LYS A 58 20.50 1.44 16.61
CA LYS A 58 19.26 2.13 16.30
C LYS A 58 19.09 2.24 14.80
N VAL A 59 17.85 2.16 14.36
CA VAL A 59 17.45 2.36 12.97
C VAL A 59 16.62 3.63 12.88
N HIS A 60 16.97 4.50 11.94
CA HIS A 60 16.14 5.63 11.52
C HIS A 60 15.23 5.09 10.43
N VAL A 61 13.92 5.22 10.63
CA VAL A 61 12.92 4.58 9.79
C VAL A 61 11.93 5.60 9.27
N ARG A 62 11.39 5.32 8.08
CA ARG A 62 10.23 6.00 7.49
C ARG A 62 9.07 5.01 7.50
N TRP A 63 7.96 5.39 8.12
CA TRP A 63 6.83 4.48 8.33
C TRP A 63 5.99 4.32 7.06
N TYR A 64 5.59 3.08 6.81
CA TYR A 64 4.45 2.78 5.95
C TYR A 64 3.20 2.65 6.81
N TYR A 65 2.11 3.28 6.37
CA TYR A 65 0.81 3.19 7.02
C TYR A 65 -0.07 2.20 6.26
N ARG A 66 -0.77 1.36 7.00
CA ARG A 66 -1.85 0.55 6.44
C ARG A 66 -3.09 1.43 6.23
N PRO A 67 -3.98 1.07 5.28
CA PRO A 67 -5.24 1.78 5.07
C PRO A 67 -6.05 2.03 6.34
N GLU A 68 -6.16 1.03 7.20
CA GLU A 68 -6.83 1.09 8.51
C GLU A 68 -6.17 2.04 9.52
N GLU A 69 -4.90 2.41 9.33
CA GLU A 69 -4.16 3.33 10.19
C GLU A 69 -4.24 4.79 9.68
N SER A 70 -4.73 4.99 8.46
CA SER A 70 -4.90 6.32 7.89
C SER A 70 -6.11 7.04 8.48
N ILE A 71 -6.07 8.38 8.51
CA ILE A 71 -7.19 9.22 8.99
C ILE A 71 -8.50 8.91 8.23
N GLY A 72 -8.41 8.60 6.95
CA GLY A 72 -9.58 8.27 6.11
C GLY A 72 -10.04 6.82 6.19
N GLY A 73 -9.31 5.95 6.91
CA GLY A 73 -9.58 4.53 7.01
C GLY A 73 -9.44 3.75 5.69
N ARG A 74 -9.74 2.45 5.76
CA ARG A 74 -9.74 1.57 4.58
C ARG A 74 -10.96 1.88 3.70
N ARG A 75 -10.73 1.94 2.38
CA ARG A 75 -11.73 2.14 1.33
C ARG A 75 -11.75 0.91 0.43
N GLN A 76 -12.80 0.76 -0.37
CA GLN A 76 -13.01 -0.41 -1.22
C GLN A 76 -11.90 -0.62 -2.26
N PHE A 77 -11.29 0.46 -2.74
CA PHE A 77 -10.21 0.40 -3.72
C PHE A 77 -8.83 0.09 -3.12
N HIS A 78 -8.72 -0.02 -1.79
CA HIS A 78 -7.46 -0.33 -1.14
C HIS A 78 -7.20 -1.84 -1.14
N GLY A 79 -6.09 -2.24 -1.73
CA GLY A 79 -5.68 -3.65 -1.76
C GLY A 79 -5.37 -4.18 -0.35
N SER A 80 -5.52 -5.49 -0.17
CA SER A 80 -5.23 -6.22 1.07
C SER A 80 -3.77 -6.05 1.53
N LYS A 81 -2.84 -5.97 0.58
CA LYS A 81 -1.39 -5.76 0.78
C LYS A 81 -0.93 -4.32 0.55
N GLU A 82 -1.86 -3.37 0.48
CA GLU A 82 -1.54 -1.97 0.21
C GLU A 82 -0.97 -1.26 1.45
N LEU A 83 0.03 -0.42 1.20
CA LEU A 83 0.67 0.45 2.18
C LEU A 83 0.86 1.86 1.61
N PHE A 84 0.91 2.85 2.49
CA PHE A 84 1.16 4.24 2.14
C PHE A 84 2.49 4.73 2.72
N LEU A 85 3.37 5.25 1.86
CA LEU A 85 4.66 5.77 2.31
C LEU A 85 4.45 7.12 2.99
N SER A 86 4.56 7.17 4.32
CA SER A 86 4.25 8.39 5.06
C SER A 86 5.41 9.38 5.12
N ASP A 87 5.15 10.63 5.52
CA ASP A 87 6.17 11.59 5.95
C ASP A 87 6.60 11.42 7.42
N HIS A 88 6.17 10.34 8.09
CA HIS A 88 6.48 10.08 9.48
C HIS A 88 7.81 9.32 9.61
N TYR A 89 8.80 9.99 10.21
CA TYR A 89 10.11 9.43 10.54
C TYR A 89 10.26 9.21 12.04
N ASP A 90 10.95 8.14 12.42
CA ASP A 90 11.25 7.84 13.82
C ASP A 90 12.58 7.08 13.99
N VAL A 91 13.02 6.92 15.23
CA VAL A 91 14.23 6.16 15.59
C VAL A 91 13.86 5.03 16.54
N GLN A 92 14.07 3.79 16.09
CA GLN A 92 13.72 2.58 16.82
C GLN A 92 14.95 1.73 17.13
N SER A 93 14.84 0.82 18.13
CA SER A 93 15.90 -0.17 18.36
C SER A 93 15.88 -1.23 17.25
N ALA A 94 17.05 -1.67 16.79
CA ALA A 94 17.14 -2.76 15.81
C ALA A 94 16.52 -4.08 16.34
N ASP A 95 16.41 -4.25 17.66
CA ASP A 95 15.82 -5.43 18.29
C ASP A 95 14.29 -5.55 18.08
N THR A 96 13.64 -4.45 17.69
CA THR A 96 12.20 -4.44 17.40
C THR A 96 11.86 -5.02 16.02
N ILE A 97 12.86 -5.26 15.18
CA ILE A 97 12.67 -5.82 13.85
C ILE A 97 12.36 -7.31 13.95
N GLU A 98 11.28 -7.76 13.36
CA GLU A 98 10.83 -9.15 13.39
C GLU A 98 11.04 -9.88 12.06
N GLY A 99 11.25 -9.13 10.97
CA GLY A 99 11.52 -9.71 9.65
C GLY A 99 11.85 -8.66 8.61
N LYS A 100 12.30 -9.13 7.44
CA LYS A 100 12.38 -8.32 6.22
C LYS A 100 11.11 -8.54 5.41
N CYS A 101 10.67 -7.51 4.71
CA CYS A 101 9.56 -7.57 3.77
C CYS A 101 9.91 -6.81 2.49
N THR A 102 9.07 -6.97 1.47
CA THR A 102 9.23 -6.27 0.19
C THR A 102 8.03 -5.35 -0.02
N VAL A 103 8.28 -4.06 -0.22
CA VAL A 103 7.25 -3.10 -0.65
C VAL A 103 7.51 -2.76 -2.11
N HIS A 104 6.72 -3.37 -2.98
CA HIS A 104 6.80 -3.20 -4.43
C HIS A 104 6.19 -1.87 -4.86
N SER A 105 6.66 -1.35 -6.00
CA SER A 105 5.85 -0.37 -6.73
C SER A 105 4.58 -1.06 -7.26
N PHE A 106 3.50 -0.30 -7.43
CA PHE A 106 2.24 -0.83 -7.97
C PHE A 106 2.43 -1.65 -9.25
N LYS A 107 3.22 -1.11 -10.20
CA LYS A 107 3.52 -1.76 -11.49
C LYS A 107 4.31 -3.06 -11.35
N SER A 108 5.16 -3.17 -10.32
CA SER A 108 5.93 -4.40 -10.07
C SER A 108 5.06 -5.44 -9.38
N TYR A 109 4.21 -5.01 -8.46
CA TYR A 109 3.31 -5.88 -7.72
C TYR A 109 2.29 -6.59 -8.62
N THR A 110 1.68 -5.87 -9.58
CA THR A 110 0.70 -6.44 -10.52
C THR A 110 1.30 -7.48 -11.48
N LYS A 111 2.62 -7.64 -11.50
CA LYS A 111 3.34 -8.60 -12.33
C LYS A 111 3.87 -9.81 -11.56
N LEU A 112 3.59 -9.90 -10.26
CA LEU A 112 3.98 -11.06 -9.47
C LEU A 112 3.10 -12.24 -9.84
N ASP A 113 3.72 -13.39 -10.08
CA ASP A 113 2.99 -14.64 -10.32
C ASP A 113 2.23 -15.11 -9.06
N ALA A 114 2.80 -14.82 -7.88
CA ALA A 114 2.21 -15.11 -6.57
C ALA A 114 2.63 -14.05 -5.54
N VAL A 115 1.69 -13.67 -4.66
CA VAL A 115 1.95 -12.70 -3.58
C VAL A 115 2.11 -13.41 -2.25
N GLY A 116 3.31 -13.30 -1.67
CA GLY A 116 3.64 -13.84 -0.36
C GLY A 116 3.07 -13.03 0.80
N ASN A 117 3.28 -13.55 2.02
CA ASN A 117 2.85 -12.86 3.24
C ASN A 117 3.60 -11.54 3.47
N ASP A 118 4.88 -11.51 3.10
CA ASP A 118 5.79 -10.38 3.28
C ASP A 118 5.90 -9.49 2.03
N ASP A 119 5.05 -9.72 1.02
CA ASP A 119 4.92 -8.88 -0.16
C ASP A 119 3.80 -7.85 0.04
N PHE A 120 4.17 -6.58 -0.11
CA PHE A 120 3.28 -5.43 -0.04
C PHE A 120 3.46 -4.57 -1.28
N PHE A 121 2.55 -3.62 -1.50
CA PHE A 121 2.76 -2.60 -2.51
C PHE A 121 2.42 -1.21 -2.01
N CYS A 122 3.06 -0.23 -2.62
CA CYS A 122 2.80 1.17 -2.37
C CYS A 122 2.64 1.92 -3.69
N ARG A 123 1.60 2.75 -3.75
CA ARG A 123 1.30 3.62 -4.89
C ARG A 123 1.03 5.08 -4.51
N PHE A 124 0.89 5.34 -3.22
CA PHE A 124 0.63 6.67 -2.67
C PHE A 124 1.65 7.03 -1.59
N GLU A 125 2.09 8.29 -1.62
CA GLU A 125 2.64 8.94 -0.44
C GLU A 125 1.51 9.48 0.43
N TYR A 126 1.73 9.52 1.74
CA TYR A 126 0.73 9.91 2.73
C TYR A 126 1.28 10.96 3.68
N ASN A 127 0.53 12.04 3.89
CA ASN A 127 0.84 13.01 4.93
C ASN A 127 0.19 12.55 6.25
N SER A 128 1.02 12.15 7.21
CA SER A 128 0.57 11.64 8.51
C SER A 128 -0.14 12.68 9.37
N SER A 129 0.05 13.97 9.09
CA SER A 129 -0.54 15.08 9.86
C SER A 129 -1.87 15.54 9.27
N THR A 130 -1.94 15.70 7.94
CA THR A 130 -3.13 16.24 7.25
C THR A 130 -4.05 15.16 6.70
N GLY A 131 -3.54 13.95 6.50
CA GLY A 131 -4.26 12.86 5.84
C GLY A 131 -4.29 12.96 4.31
N ALA A 132 -3.56 13.91 3.72
CA ALA A 132 -3.46 14.07 2.27
C ALA A 132 -2.68 12.91 1.62
N PHE A 133 -3.04 12.60 0.37
CA PHE A 133 -2.39 11.56 -0.43
C PHE A 133 -1.71 12.18 -1.64
N ASN A 134 -0.63 11.58 -2.12
CA ASN A 134 0.00 11.99 -3.37
C ASN A 134 0.32 10.75 -4.22
N PRO A 135 -0.15 10.69 -5.48
CA PRO A 135 -1.00 11.67 -6.18
C PRO A 135 -2.44 11.72 -5.64
N ASP A 136 -3.06 12.91 -5.71
CA ASP A 136 -4.45 13.14 -5.24
C ASP A 136 -5.50 12.40 -6.08
N ARG A 137 -5.20 12.04 -7.33
CA ARG A 137 -6.14 11.32 -8.21
C ARG A 137 -5.42 10.31 -9.10
N VAL A 138 -5.85 9.06 -8.99
CA VAL A 138 -5.55 7.97 -9.94
C VAL A 138 -6.89 7.29 -10.17
N ALA A 139 -7.49 7.45 -11.33
CA ALA A 139 -8.84 6.96 -11.61
C ALA A 139 -8.86 6.14 -12.89
N TYR A 140 -9.56 5.02 -12.86
CA TYR A 140 -9.85 4.17 -14.00
C TYR A 140 -11.34 3.85 -14.01
N CYS A 141 -11.84 3.30 -15.13
CA CYS A 141 -13.23 2.91 -15.31
C CYS A 141 -14.21 4.10 -15.21
N LYS A 142 -15.47 3.85 -15.60
CA LYS A 142 -16.56 4.82 -15.46
C LYS A 142 -16.93 5.15 -14.01
N CYS A 143 -16.46 4.36 -13.04
CA CYS A 143 -16.65 4.67 -11.61
C CYS A 143 -15.65 5.71 -11.08
N GLU A 144 -14.65 6.10 -11.89
CA GLU A 144 -13.57 7.01 -11.52
C GLU A 144 -12.82 6.63 -10.24
N MET A 145 -12.76 5.33 -9.94
CA MET A 145 -12.08 4.80 -8.76
C MET A 145 -10.64 4.40 -9.09
N PRO A 146 -9.68 4.54 -8.16
CA PRO A 146 -8.35 3.97 -8.33
C PRO A 146 -8.40 2.44 -8.50
N TYR A 147 -7.55 1.89 -9.37
CA TYR A 147 -7.53 0.46 -9.67
C TYR A 147 -7.09 -0.37 -8.45
N ASN A 148 -7.95 -1.22 -7.92
CA ASN A 148 -7.59 -2.16 -6.86
C ASN A 148 -6.95 -3.42 -7.49
N PRO A 149 -5.69 -3.77 -7.15
CA PRO A 149 -5.02 -4.94 -7.76
C PRO A 149 -5.61 -6.28 -7.34
N ASP A 150 -6.48 -6.29 -6.33
CA ASP A 150 -7.23 -7.46 -5.90
C ASP A 150 -8.51 -7.68 -6.75
N ASP A 151 -8.90 -6.69 -7.57
CA ASP A 151 -10.09 -6.73 -8.41
C ASP A 151 -9.73 -6.99 -9.89
N LEU A 152 -10.62 -7.72 -10.59
CA LEU A 152 -10.46 -8.01 -12.01
C LEU A 152 -10.82 -6.77 -12.84
N MET A 153 -9.99 -6.45 -13.84
CA MET A 153 -10.32 -5.44 -14.85
C MET A 153 -10.07 -5.95 -16.28
N VAL A 154 -10.87 -5.45 -17.21
CA VAL A 154 -10.74 -5.71 -18.65
C VAL A 154 -10.39 -4.40 -19.38
N GLN A 155 -9.44 -4.47 -20.32
CA GLN A 155 -9.05 -3.31 -21.13
C GLN A 155 -9.88 -3.23 -22.41
N CYS A 156 -10.45 -2.06 -22.69
CA CYS A 156 -11.11 -1.79 -23.96
C CYS A 156 -10.08 -1.56 -25.07
N GLU A 157 -10.22 -2.23 -26.22
CA GLU A 157 -9.31 -2.07 -27.36
C GLU A 157 -9.53 -0.77 -28.14
N GLY A 158 -10.72 -0.18 -28.05
CA GLY A 158 -11.03 1.09 -28.71
C GLY A 158 -10.42 2.30 -28.01
N CYS A 159 -10.61 2.42 -26.70
CA CYS A 159 -10.16 3.58 -25.91
C CYS A 159 -8.94 3.30 -25.02
N SER A 160 -8.47 2.04 -24.94
CA SER A 160 -7.39 1.59 -24.04
C SER A 160 -7.64 1.81 -22.54
N ASP A 161 -8.88 2.17 -22.15
CA ASP A 161 -9.29 2.35 -20.75
C ASP A 161 -9.68 1.01 -20.10
N TRP A 162 -9.61 0.96 -18.77
CA TRP A 162 -9.81 -0.25 -17.97
C TRP A 162 -11.14 -0.22 -17.25
N PHE A 163 -11.88 -1.33 -17.28
CA PHE A 163 -13.21 -1.43 -16.69
C PHE A 163 -13.32 -2.61 -15.73
N HIS A 164 -13.94 -2.39 -14.57
CA HIS A 164 -14.39 -3.50 -13.72
C HIS A 164 -15.55 -4.22 -14.41
N PRO A 165 -15.55 -5.56 -14.52
CA PRO A 165 -16.64 -6.31 -15.13
C PRO A 165 -18.01 -5.94 -14.55
N ALA A 166 -18.10 -5.83 -13.22
CA ALA A 166 -19.33 -5.43 -12.54
C ALA A 166 -19.84 -4.04 -12.96
N CYS A 167 -18.95 -3.09 -13.28
CA CYS A 167 -19.36 -1.77 -13.74
C CYS A 167 -20.00 -1.85 -15.13
N ILE A 168 -19.54 -2.73 -16.02
CA ILE A 168 -20.03 -2.86 -17.39
C ILE A 168 -21.06 -3.99 -17.54
N GLU A 169 -21.71 -4.39 -16.44
CA GLU A 169 -22.74 -5.44 -16.40
C GLU A 169 -22.24 -6.80 -16.91
N MET A 170 -20.98 -7.12 -16.60
CA MET A 170 -20.30 -8.35 -17.00
C MET A 170 -19.86 -9.14 -15.78
N THR A 171 -19.98 -10.47 -15.83
CA THR A 171 -19.47 -11.35 -14.77
C THR A 171 -17.96 -11.55 -14.89
N ALA A 172 -17.31 -11.95 -13.79
CA ALA A 172 -15.87 -12.22 -13.80
C ALA A 172 -15.53 -13.42 -14.72
N GLU A 173 -16.42 -14.41 -14.80
CA GLU A 173 -16.31 -15.58 -15.66
C GLU A 173 -16.43 -15.22 -17.14
N GLU A 174 -17.34 -14.32 -17.49
CA GLU A 174 -17.46 -13.79 -18.85
C GLU A 174 -16.22 -12.99 -19.24
N ALA A 175 -15.77 -12.07 -18.38
CA ALA A 175 -14.57 -11.29 -18.63
C ALA A 175 -13.35 -12.18 -18.90
N LYS A 176 -13.17 -13.26 -18.13
CA LYS A 176 -12.08 -14.23 -18.34
C LYS A 176 -12.11 -14.98 -19.66
N ARG A 177 -13.26 -15.05 -20.33
CA ARG A 177 -13.45 -15.74 -21.62
C ARG A 177 -13.39 -14.79 -22.82
N LEU A 178 -13.22 -13.49 -22.60
CA LEU A 178 -13.15 -12.52 -23.68
C LEU A 178 -11.74 -12.48 -24.29
N ASP A 179 -11.68 -12.68 -25.61
CA ASP A 179 -10.46 -12.45 -26.40
C ASP A 179 -10.29 -10.96 -26.72
N HIS A 180 -11.39 -10.30 -27.10
CA HIS A 180 -11.44 -8.88 -27.45
C HIS A 180 -12.58 -8.19 -26.70
N PHE A 181 -12.32 -6.99 -26.18
CA PHE A 181 -13.33 -6.20 -25.47
C PHE A 181 -13.42 -4.76 -26.01
N PHE A 182 -14.64 -4.30 -26.24
CA PHE A 182 -14.96 -2.91 -26.57
C PHE A 182 -16.01 -2.39 -25.60
N CYS A 183 -15.74 -1.26 -24.94
CA CYS A 183 -16.70 -0.62 -24.04
C CYS A 183 -17.92 -0.08 -24.81
N GLU A 184 -19.01 0.24 -24.11
CA GLU A 184 -20.26 0.74 -24.71
C GLU A 184 -20.06 1.93 -25.65
N SER A 185 -19.18 2.86 -25.26
CA SER A 185 -18.82 4.04 -26.07
C SER A 185 -18.06 3.68 -27.35
N CYS A 186 -17.27 2.61 -27.35
CA CYS A 186 -16.52 2.15 -28.52
C CYS A 186 -17.29 1.13 -29.37
N SER A 187 -18.20 0.36 -28.76
CA SER A 187 -19.03 -0.64 -29.43
C SER A 187 -20.00 0.02 -30.43
N SER A 188 -20.57 1.15 -30.04
CA SER A 188 -21.46 1.96 -30.89
C SER A 188 -20.75 2.63 -32.09
N GLU A 189 -19.46 2.94 -31.96
CA GLU A 189 -18.61 3.45 -33.05
C GLU A 189 -18.05 2.31 -33.94
N GLY A 190 -17.79 1.12 -33.36
CA GLY A 190 -17.20 -0.03 -34.04
C GLY A 190 -18.14 -0.76 -35.01
N GLN A 191 -19.45 -0.72 -34.79
CA GLN A 191 -20.43 -1.33 -35.70
C GLN A 191 -20.48 -0.65 -37.08
N LYS A 192 -20.09 0.63 -37.18
CA LYS A 192 -19.98 1.33 -38.48
C LYS A 192 -18.75 0.91 -39.29
N LYS A 193 -17.72 0.37 -38.64
CA LYS A 193 -16.45 0.02 -39.30
C LYS A 193 -16.40 -1.43 -39.79
N LEU A 194 -17.15 -2.35 -39.16
CA LEU A 194 -17.22 -3.76 -39.56
C LEU A 194 -18.16 -4.02 -40.77
N GLN A 195 -19.15 -3.15 -41.00
CA GLN A 195 -20.04 -3.29 -42.17
C GLN A 195 -19.40 -2.81 -43.48
N ASN A 196 -18.36 -1.98 -43.43
CA ASN A 196 -17.68 -1.46 -44.63
C ASN A 196 -16.49 -2.32 -45.10
N SER A 197 -16.18 -3.43 -44.44
CA SER A 197 -15.01 -4.27 -44.74
C SER A 197 -15.32 -5.66 -45.31
N HIS A 198 -16.57 -5.97 -45.66
CA HIS A 198 -16.93 -7.22 -46.36
C HIS A 198 -16.56 -7.22 -47.85
N ALA A 199 -15.43 -6.61 -48.23
CA ALA A 199 -14.88 -6.66 -49.58
C ALA A 199 -13.34 -6.66 -49.60
N ALA A 200 -12.66 -7.42 -48.73
CA ALA A 200 -11.34 -8.00 -49.02
C ALA A 200 -10.93 -8.99 -47.93
N SER A 201 -10.47 -10.16 -48.35
CA SER A 201 -10.10 -11.30 -47.51
C SER A 201 -8.59 -11.33 -47.24
N ARG A 202 -8.23 -11.96 -46.09
CA ARG A 202 -7.04 -12.77 -45.78
C ARG A 202 -6.01 -12.21 -44.77
N HIS A 203 -5.98 -12.93 -43.65
CA HIS A 203 -4.87 -13.34 -42.78
C HIS A 203 -3.81 -12.32 -42.35
N SER A 204 -3.72 -12.13 -41.03
CA SER A 204 -2.44 -12.02 -40.33
C SER A 204 -2.57 -12.57 -38.91
N ASP A 205 -1.98 -13.76 -38.69
CA ASP A 205 -1.59 -14.24 -37.37
C ASP A 205 -0.79 -13.15 -36.65
N THR A 206 -1.31 -12.67 -35.53
CA THR A 206 -0.51 -11.87 -34.60
C THR A 206 -0.81 -12.31 -33.18
N LYS A 207 0.23 -12.87 -32.57
CA LYS A 207 0.39 -13.34 -31.20
C LYS A 207 -0.50 -12.58 -30.19
N ALA A 208 -1.44 -13.30 -29.59
CA ALA A 208 -2.34 -12.83 -28.55
C ALA A 208 -1.55 -12.22 -27.38
N THR A 209 -1.70 -10.91 -27.18
CA THR A 209 -1.38 -10.25 -25.93
C THR A 209 -2.69 -10.15 -25.15
N SER A 210 -2.84 -10.98 -24.12
CA SER A 210 -4.01 -11.01 -23.23
C SER A 210 -4.42 -9.60 -22.78
N SER A 211 -5.66 -9.20 -23.09
CA SER A 211 -6.32 -7.92 -22.76
C SER A 211 -6.88 -7.88 -21.32
N LEU A 212 -6.58 -8.90 -20.53
CA LEU A 212 -7.03 -9.08 -19.14
C LEU A 212 -5.87 -8.91 -18.17
N VAL A 213 -6.08 -8.11 -17.12
CA VAL A 213 -5.25 -8.14 -15.91
C VAL A 213 -6.01 -8.93 -14.88
N GLN A 214 -5.51 -10.13 -14.58
CA GLN A 214 -6.06 -10.96 -13.52
C GLN A 214 -5.65 -10.40 -12.15
N PRO A 215 -6.53 -10.52 -11.13
CA PRO A 215 -6.15 -10.25 -9.75
C PRO A 215 -4.91 -11.05 -9.36
N VAL A 216 -4.02 -10.43 -8.58
CA VAL A 216 -2.82 -11.14 -8.14
C VAL A 216 -3.21 -12.26 -7.18
N GLN A 217 -2.72 -13.48 -7.44
CA GLN A 217 -3.06 -14.64 -6.60
C GLN A 217 -2.34 -14.54 -5.25
N LEU A 218 -3.12 -14.29 -4.21
CA LEU A 218 -2.68 -14.39 -2.82
C LEU A 218 -2.45 -15.87 -2.46
N VAL A 219 -1.24 -16.22 -2.03
CA VAL A 219 -0.99 -17.55 -1.46
C VAL A 219 -1.62 -17.63 -0.07
N HIS A 220 -2.84 -18.16 0.00
CA HIS A 220 -3.50 -18.41 1.27
C HIS A 220 -2.92 -19.69 1.88
N SER A 221 -2.14 -19.56 2.96
CA SER A 221 -2.01 -20.66 3.92
C SER A 221 -3.39 -20.87 4.55
N GLY A 222 -4.02 -22.01 4.26
CA GLY A 222 -5.46 -22.21 4.33
C GLY A 222 -6.14 -21.83 5.65
N SER A 223 -7.19 -21.01 5.52
CA SER A 223 -8.40 -21.05 6.33
C SER A 223 -9.53 -20.40 5.53
N GLN A 224 -10.63 -21.12 5.32
CA GLN A 224 -11.76 -20.71 4.49
C GLN A 224 -12.44 -19.46 5.07
N GLY A 225 -12.53 -18.39 4.28
CA GLY A 225 -13.36 -17.22 4.53
C GLY A 225 -14.41 -17.08 3.43
N GLN A 226 -15.67 -16.90 3.82
CA GLN A 226 -16.84 -16.82 2.94
C GLN A 226 -16.82 -15.61 2.00
N PRO A 227 -17.51 -15.67 0.85
CA PRO A 227 -17.60 -14.57 -0.10
C PRO A 227 -18.41 -13.41 0.50
N VAL A 228 -17.82 -12.21 0.47
CA VAL A 228 -18.49 -10.96 0.83
C VAL A 228 -19.48 -10.57 -0.27
N GLN A 229 -20.77 -10.57 0.06
CA GLN A 229 -21.83 -10.08 -0.83
C GLN A 229 -21.77 -8.55 -0.92
N CYS A 230 -21.84 -8.04 -2.15
CA CYS A 230 -21.95 -6.63 -2.48
C CYS A 230 -23.35 -6.08 -2.11
N PRO A 231 -23.45 -4.96 -1.39
CA PRO A 231 -24.63 -4.11 -1.45
C PRO A 231 -24.37 -2.98 -2.46
N PHE A 232 -25.04 -3.02 -3.61
CA PHE A 232 -25.37 -1.84 -4.43
C PHE A 232 -26.91 -1.68 -4.40
N PRO A 233 -27.49 -0.54 -4.84
CA PRO A 233 -27.00 0.84 -4.91
C PRO A 233 -28.01 1.84 -4.30
N ASP A 234 -27.54 2.91 -3.66
CA ASP A 234 -28.05 4.29 -3.83
C ASP A 234 -27.44 5.23 -2.78
N GLN A 235 -27.38 6.51 -3.12
CA GLN A 235 -26.88 7.64 -2.30
C GLN A 235 -25.38 7.89 -2.33
N TYR A 236 -24.87 8.44 -3.44
CA TYR A 236 -23.92 9.56 -3.33
C TYR A 236 -24.13 10.53 -4.50
N SER A 237 -25.22 11.30 -4.43
CA SER A 237 -25.23 12.65 -5.00
C SER A 237 -24.58 13.59 -3.99
N GLY A 238 -23.24 13.67 -4.00
CA GLY A 238 -22.45 14.52 -3.09
C GLY A 238 -21.59 15.49 -3.86
N ARG A 239 -22.12 16.69 -4.08
CA ARG A 239 -21.53 17.82 -4.81
C ARG A 239 -20.25 18.30 -4.12
N TRP A 240 -19.20 18.58 -4.89
CA TRP A 240 -17.97 19.24 -4.44
C TRP A 240 -18.30 20.61 -3.84
N ILE A 241 -17.98 20.82 -2.56
CA ILE A 241 -18.02 22.15 -1.94
C ILE A 241 -16.57 22.65 -1.82
N GLN A 242 -16.22 23.60 -2.68
CA GLN A 242 -15.21 24.60 -2.36
C GLN A 242 -15.75 25.44 -1.21
N ASN A 243 -14.98 25.61 -0.14
CA ASN A 243 -15.15 26.76 0.76
C ASN A 243 -13.78 27.26 1.19
N GLY A 244 -13.49 28.49 0.78
CA GLY A 244 -12.40 29.29 1.30
C GLY A 244 -12.85 30.10 2.52
N VAL A 245 -11.82 30.50 3.27
CA VAL A 245 -11.66 31.70 4.12
C VAL A 245 -12.53 31.84 5.40
N GLY A 246 -11.83 31.76 6.54
CA GLY A 246 -12.00 32.68 7.67
C GLY A 246 -12.78 32.19 8.89
N GLY A 247 -12.15 32.20 10.08
CA GLY A 247 -12.83 32.22 11.38
C GLY A 247 -12.23 31.31 12.45
N ASP A 248 -11.82 31.93 13.56
CA ASP A 248 -11.07 31.40 14.70
C ASP A 248 -11.70 30.28 15.56
N GLU A 249 -10.79 29.63 16.29
CA GLU A 249 -10.95 28.93 17.59
C GLU A 249 -11.73 27.59 17.66
N LYS A 250 -10.98 26.48 17.82
CA LYS A 250 -10.71 25.88 19.15
C LYS A 250 -9.74 24.69 19.06
N MET A 251 -8.65 24.77 19.82
CA MET A 251 -7.71 23.68 20.07
C MET A 251 -8.41 22.46 20.67
N VAL A 252 -8.45 21.35 19.93
CA VAL A 252 -8.63 20.03 20.53
C VAL A 252 -7.25 19.41 20.72
N HIS A 253 -6.71 19.54 21.92
CA HIS A 253 -5.57 18.76 22.36
C HIS A 253 -5.96 17.28 22.40
N LYS A 254 -5.34 16.46 21.54
CA LYS A 254 -5.20 15.02 21.78
C LYS A 254 -3.76 14.72 22.21
N PRO A 255 -3.58 13.82 23.19
CA PRO A 255 -2.34 13.74 23.95
C PRO A 255 -1.19 13.16 23.11
N SER A 256 -0.09 13.90 23.12
CA SER A 256 1.27 13.43 22.79
C SER A 256 1.65 12.29 23.74
N VAL A 257 1.39 11.04 23.35
CA VAL A 257 1.91 9.86 24.05
C VAL A 257 3.02 9.23 23.22
N PHE A 258 4.16 9.91 23.07
CA PHE A 258 5.42 9.23 22.75
C PHE A 258 6.64 10.05 23.20
N ARG A 259 6.63 10.54 24.44
CA ARG A 259 7.86 10.96 25.14
C ARG A 259 7.75 10.67 26.63
N ARG A 260 8.35 9.57 27.09
CA ARG A 260 8.93 9.53 28.44
C ARG A 260 10.37 9.08 28.36
N ARG A 261 11.25 10.03 28.69
CA ARG A 261 12.65 9.80 29.05
C ARG A 261 12.69 8.88 30.26
N LEU A 262 13.32 7.72 30.13
CA LEU A 262 13.73 6.91 31.28
C LEU A 262 14.83 7.67 32.03
N LYS A 263 14.59 8.00 33.30
CA LYS A 263 15.66 8.28 34.28
C LYS A 263 15.96 6.98 35.05
N PRO A 264 17.23 6.72 35.41
CA PRO A 264 17.63 5.47 36.03
C PRO A 264 17.17 5.41 37.49
N VAL A 265 16.59 4.27 37.89
CA VAL A 265 16.35 3.95 39.31
C VAL A 265 17.68 3.51 39.91
N ILE A 266 18.14 4.26 40.91
CA ILE A 266 19.27 3.90 41.76
C ILE A 266 18.76 2.83 42.74
N ALA A 267 19.43 1.69 42.76
CA ALA A 267 19.27 0.66 43.76
C ALA A 267 19.79 1.18 45.11
N VAL A 268 19.02 0.97 46.18
CA VAL A 268 19.53 1.03 47.56
C VAL A 268 19.32 -0.35 48.17
N ASN A 269 20.45 -0.96 48.51
CA ASN A 269 20.57 -2.24 49.21
C ASN A 269 20.18 -2.11 50.69
N HIS A 270 19.65 -3.23 51.21
CA HIS A 270 19.79 -3.80 52.56
C HIS A 270 20.26 -2.90 53.72
N ALA A 271 19.56 -2.98 54.85
CA ALA A 271 20.14 -3.45 56.11
C ALA A 271 19.05 -3.76 57.17
N LEU A 272 19.14 -5.00 57.68
CA LEU A 272 18.80 -5.51 59.02
C LEU A 272 17.37 -5.32 59.56
#